data_AF-A0A2V5UQX8-F1
#
_entry.id   AF-A0A2V5UQX8-F1
#
_cell.length_a   1.000
_cell.length_b   1.000
_cell.length_c   1.000
_cell.angle_alpha   90.00
_cell.angle_beta   90.00
_cell.angle_gamma   90.00
#
_symmetry.space_group_name_H-M   'P 1'
#
loop_
_entity.id
_entity.type
_entity.pdbx_description
1 polymer ?
#
loop_
_entity_poly.entity_id
_entity_poly.type
_entity_poly.pdbx_seq_one_letter_code
_entity_poly.pdbx_strand_id
1 'polypeptide(L)' 'MVWGKSRGARDQRSGFVNFERGADWRGGDERLSLKRGDVIMIPSGVKHRFTTRAQKLAVTFNVYLPPAYPAG' A
#
# COMPACT_ATOMS: atom_id res chain seq x y z
N MET A 1 2.97 -6.13 10.27
CA MET A 1 1.80 -5.22 10.14
C MET A 1 2.33 -3.88 9.66
N VAL A 2 2.03 -3.47 8.42
CA VAL A 2 2.46 -2.16 7.90
C VAL A 2 1.27 -1.23 7.92
N TRP A 3 1.27 -0.28 8.86
CA TRP A 3 0.48 0.92 8.72
C TRP A 3 1.25 1.86 7.79
N GLY A 4 0.69 2.18 6.63
CA GLY A 4 1.11 3.40 5.94
C GLY A 4 0.77 4.56 6.88
N LYS A 5 1.77 5.09 7.59
CA LYS A 5 1.59 6.18 8.57
C LYS A 5 1.12 7.40 7.78
N SER A 6 -0.19 7.59 7.74
CA SER A 6 -0.91 8.52 6.86
C SER A 6 -0.74 9.99 7.25
N ARG A 7 0.32 10.35 7.99
CA ARG A 7 0.59 11.76 8.33
C ARG A 7 1.14 12.54 7.13
N GLY A 8 1.81 11.87 6.18
CA GLY A 8 2.24 12.46 4.90
C GLY A 8 1.27 12.28 3.73
N ALA A 9 0.19 11.50 3.91
CA ALA A 9 -0.71 11.10 2.81
C ALA A 9 -1.78 12.14 2.45
N ARG A 10 -1.82 13.31 3.14
CA ARG A 10 -2.80 14.36 2.80
C ARG A 10 -2.48 15.08 1.50
N ASP A 11 -1.22 15.06 1.05
CA ASP A 11 -0.76 15.75 -0.16
C ASP A 11 -0.18 14.79 -1.21
N GLN A 12 -0.35 13.48 -0.97
CA GLN A 12 0.23 12.43 -1.77
C GLN A 12 -0.74 11.98 -2.85
N ARG A 13 -0.44 12.32 -4.10
CA ARG A 13 -1.40 12.23 -5.20
C ARG A 13 -1.64 10.79 -5.66
N SER A 14 -0.61 9.95 -5.61
CA SER A 14 -0.70 8.54 -5.99
C SER A 14 0.39 7.69 -5.35
N GLY A 15 0.01 6.47 -4.95
CA GLY A 15 0.92 5.42 -4.53
C GLY A 15 0.78 4.19 -5.44
N PHE A 16 1.88 3.58 -5.83
CA PHE A 16 1.88 2.29 -6.53
C PHE A 16 2.47 1.23 -5.63
N VAL A 17 1.82 0.07 -5.55
CA VAL A 17 2.33 -1.05 -4.76
C VAL A 17 2.36 -2.31 -5.60
N ASN A 18 3.55 -2.90 -5.77
CA ASN A 18 3.73 -4.22 -6.36
C ASN A 18 3.93 -5.26 -5.27
N PHE A 19 3.31 -6.43 -5.41
CA PHE A 19 3.37 -7.52 -4.46
C PHE A 19 4.35 -8.59 -4.92
N GLU A 20 5.37 -8.87 -4.12
CA GLU A 20 6.22 -10.04 -4.37
C GLU A 20 5.61 -11.32 -3.78
N ARG A 21 4.69 -11.17 -2.82
CA ARG A 21 3.94 -12.23 -2.15
C ARG A 21 2.53 -11.73 -1.80
N GLY A 22 1.57 -12.65 -1.75
CA GLY A 22 0.16 -12.30 -1.64
C GLY A 22 -0.23 -11.58 -0.34
N ALA A 23 -1.23 -10.70 -0.43
CA ALA A 23 -1.78 -9.92 0.66
C ALA A 23 -3.25 -9.56 0.39
N ASP A 24 -4.01 -9.26 1.43
CA ASP A 24 -5.28 -8.56 1.29
C ASP A 24 -5.05 -7.05 1.36
N TRP A 25 -5.71 -6.30 0.49
CA TRP A 25 -5.82 -4.85 0.58
C TRP A 25 -7.23 -4.43 0.97
N ARG A 26 -7.31 -3.33 1.71
CA ARG A 26 -8.54 -2.58 1.97
C ARG A 26 -8.27 -1.10 1.71
N GLY A 27 -9.17 -0.41 1.03
CA GLY A 27 -9.12 1.05 0.89
C GLY A 27 -10.52 1.61 0.64
N GLY A 28 -10.91 2.63 1.40
CA GLY A 28 -12.31 3.03 1.46
C GLY A 28 -13.21 1.84 1.85
N ASP A 29 -14.22 1.56 1.03
CA ASP A 29 -15.13 0.40 1.17
C ASP A 29 -14.70 -0.80 0.32
N GLU A 30 -13.60 -0.71 -0.43
CA GLU A 30 -13.11 -1.79 -1.27
C GLU A 30 -12.22 -2.76 -0.51
N ARG A 31 -12.34 -4.04 -0.87
CA ARG A 31 -11.46 -5.12 -0.40
C ARG A 31 -11.03 -5.98 -1.58
N LEU A 32 -9.72 -6.15 -1.72
CA LEU A 32 -9.10 -6.92 -2.80
C LEU A 32 -8.13 -7.95 -2.21
N SER A 33 -8.07 -9.14 -2.81
CA SER A 33 -7.01 -10.11 -2.53
C SER A 33 -5.97 -10.03 -3.64
N LEU A 34 -4.73 -9.74 -3.26
CA LEU A 34 -3.60 -9.48 -4.13
C LEU A 34 -2.67 -10.69 -4.15
N LYS A 35 -2.20 -11.05 -5.33
CA LYS A 35 -1.20 -12.10 -5.59
C LYS A 35 0.11 -11.47 -6.05
N ARG A 36 1.14 -12.31 -6.15
CA ARG A 36 2.45 -11.88 -6.65
C ARG A 36 2.31 -11.27 -8.05
N GLY A 37 2.93 -10.10 -8.25
CA GLY A 37 2.93 -9.36 -9.51
C GLY A 37 1.74 -8.43 -9.70
N ASP A 38 0.74 -8.46 -8.81
CA ASP A 38 -0.35 -7.49 -8.85
C ASP A 38 0.18 -6.10 -8.53
N VAL A 39 -0.32 -5.11 -9.26
CA VAL A 39 -0.04 -3.70 -9.04
C VAL A 39 -1.35 -3.01 -8.73
N ILE A 40 -1.38 -2.25 -7.64
CA ILE A 40 -2.52 -1.38 -7.35
C ILE A 40 -2.09 0.08 -7.30
N MET A 41 -2.99 0.95 -7.76
CA MET A 41 -2.87 2.39 -7.59
C MET A 41 -3.74 2.81 -6.42
N ILE A 42 -3.17 3.55 -5.48
CA ILE A 42 -3.88 4.07 -4.31
C ILE A 42 -4.19 5.54 -4.59
N PRO A 43 -5.49 5.91 -4.69
CA PRO A 43 -5.87 7.30 -4.90
C PRO A 43 -5.49 8.17 -3.68
N SER A 44 -5.21 9.44 -3.95
CA SER A 44 -4.93 10.44 -2.91
C SER A 44 -6.03 10.48 -1.84
N GLY A 45 -5.63 10.66 -0.58
CA GLY A 45 -6.56 10.79 0.53
C GLY A 45 -7.29 9.50 0.94
N VAL A 46 -7.12 8.39 0.21
CA VAL A 46 -7.75 7.11 0.55
C VAL A 46 -6.98 6.41 1.67
N LYS A 47 -7.64 6.29 2.83
CA LYS A 47 -7.15 5.42 3.90
C LYS A 47 -7.14 3.99 3.41
N HIS A 48 -5.99 3.33 3.54
CA HIS A 48 -5.81 1.97 3.08
C HIS A 48 -4.99 1.13 4.08
N ARG A 49 -5.13 -0.19 3.96
CA ARG A 49 -4.43 -1.17 4.80
C ARG A 49 -4.12 -2.42 4.00
N PHE A 50 -2.86 -2.88 4.11
CA PHE A 50 -2.43 -4.18 3.62
C PHE A 50 -2.32 -5.17 4.79
N THR A 51 -2.84 -6.38 4.59
CA THR A 51 -2.82 -7.45 5.59
C THR A 51 -2.37 -8.75 4.92
N THR A 52 -1.26 -9.34 5.37
CA THR A 52 -0.89 -10.70 4.96
C THR A 52 -1.70 -11.72 5.76
N ARG A 53 -2.29 -12.71 5.08
CA ARG A 53 -2.92 -13.88 5.72
C ARG A 53 -1.97 -15.07 5.86
N ALA A 54 -0.81 -15.03 5.21
CA ALA A 54 0.15 -16.12 5.22
C ALA A 54 1.07 -16.03 6.43
N GLN A 55 1.52 -17.19 6.94
CA GLN A 55 2.58 -17.27 7.95
C GLN A 55 3.94 -16.78 7.42
N LYS A 56 4.07 -16.60 6.09
CA LYS A 56 5.24 -16.00 5.45
C LYS A 56 5.07 -14.49 5.28
N LEU A 57 6.18 -13.77 5.42
CA LEU A 57 6.28 -12.33 5.17
C LEU A 57 5.74 -11.98 3.79
N ALA A 58 4.88 -10.97 3.71
CA ALA A 58 4.54 -10.32 2.46
C ALA A 58 5.54 -9.19 2.20
N VAL A 59 6.08 -9.15 0.98
CA VAL A 59 7.02 -8.10 0.56
C VAL A 59 6.34 -7.28 -0.53
N THR A 60 6.46 -5.97 -0.39
CA THR A 60 5.83 -4.98 -1.28
C THR A 60 6.86 -3.97 -1.72
N PHE A 61 6.82 -3.59 -2.99
CA PHE A 61 7.55 -2.44 -3.53
C PHE A 61 6.60 -1.26 -3.65
N ASN A 62 6.85 -0.16 -2.94
CA ASN A 62 5.97 1.00 -2.89
C ASN A 62 6.65 2.22 -3.52
N VAL A 63 5.95 2.91 -4.43
CA VAL A 63 6.37 4.19 -5.00
C VAL A 63 5.37 5.26 -4.60
N TYR A 64 5.86 6.43 -4.16
CA TYR A 64 5.05 7.53 -3.69
C TYR A 64 5.40 8.83 -4.40
N LEU A 65 4.38 9.59 -4.83
CA LEU A 65 4.56 10.89 -5.47
C LEU A 65 3.56 11.93 -4.91
N PRO A 66 4.03 13.06 -4.34
CA PRO A 66 5.42 13.34 -3.91
C PRO A 66 5.94 12.35 -2.85
N PRO A 67 7.26 12.31 -2.58
CA PRO A 67 7.86 11.40 -1.59
C PRO A 67 7.15 11.46 -0.23
N ALA A 68 6.78 10.30 0.31
CA ALA A 68 6.03 10.20 1.59
C ALA A 68 6.90 10.46 2.83
N TYR A 69 8.19 10.19 2.68
CA TYR A 69 9.16 10.19 3.76
C TYR A 69 10.19 11.28 3.47
N PRO A 70 10.57 12.07 4.48
CA PRO A 70 11.65 13.04 4.32
C PRO A 70 12.93 12.33 3.89
N ALA A 71 13.78 13.03 3.13
CA ALA A 71 15.16 12.61 2.96
C ALA A 71 15.80 12.56 4.36
N GLY A 72 16.48 11.46 4.67
CA GLY A 72 17.10 11.22 5.98
C GLY A 72 18.16 12.26 6.33
#